data_AF-A0A3D3FYJ9-F1
#
_entry.id   AF-A0A3D3FYJ9-F1
#
_cell.length_a   1.000
_cell.length_b   1.000
_cell.length_c   1.000
_cell.angle_alpha   90.00
_cell.angle_beta   90.00
_cell.angle_gamma   90.00
#
_symmetry.space_group_name_H-M   'P 1'
#
loop_
_entity.id
_entity.type
_entity.pdbx_description
1 polymer ?
#
loop_
_entity_poly.entity_id
_entity_poly.type
_entity_poly.pdbx_seq_one_letter_code
_entity_poly.pdbx_strand_id
1 'polypeptide(L)'
;MNQQEIKALVGTAHHELFSLHDTSALERYFSADFIEHSPLVADGLSGLRQLVQDCPNLKHEAVRILADGDLVAIHGRFEGLDEQPLVGFDIYRVKDGKIVE
;
A
#
# COMPACT_ATOMS: atom_id res chain seq x y z
N MET A 1 -14.27 10.81 5.78
CA MET A 1 -13.77 9.82 6.74
C MET A 1 -12.94 10.56 7.78
N ASN A 2 -12.96 10.12 9.04
CA ASN A 2 -12.06 10.64 10.06
C ASN A 2 -10.67 9.98 9.98
N GLN A 3 -9.69 10.50 10.71
CA GLN A 3 -8.31 10.01 10.66
C GLN A 3 -8.17 8.53 11.07
N GLN A 4 -8.98 8.05 12.00
CA GLN A 4 -8.93 6.64 12.41
C GLN A 4 -9.49 5.71 11.32
N GLU A 5 -10.55 6.13 10.63
CA GLU A 5 -11.15 5.41 9.51
C GLU A 5 -10.21 5.32 8.31
N ILE A 6 -9.53 6.42 7.94
CA ILE A 6 -8.58 6.38 6.80
C ILE A 6 -7.37 5.51 7.11
N LYS A 7 -6.86 5.55 8.36
CA LYS A 7 -5.77 4.67 8.79
C LYS A 7 -6.17 3.21 8.70
N ALA A 8 -7.38 2.87 9.12
CA ALA A 8 -7.91 1.52 9.04
C ALA A 8 -8.04 1.08 7.57
N LEU A 9 -8.63 1.92 6.70
CA LEU A 9 -8.77 1.63 5.28
C LEU A 9 -7.42 1.35 4.61
N VAL A 10 -6.47 2.25 4.79
CA VAL A 10 -5.14 2.13 4.18
C VAL A 10 -4.36 0.95 4.77
N GLY A 11 -4.39 0.78 6.09
CA GLY A 11 -3.74 -0.35 6.76
C GLY A 11 -4.29 -1.71 6.32
N THR A 12 -5.61 -1.84 6.18
CA THR A 12 -6.25 -3.05 5.66
C THR A 12 -5.88 -3.30 4.21
N ALA A 13 -6.01 -2.30 3.34
CA ALA A 13 -5.66 -2.43 1.93
C ALA A 13 -4.19 -2.85 1.73
N HIS A 14 -3.27 -2.21 2.45
CA HIS A 14 -1.84 -2.50 2.43
C HIS A 14 -1.54 -3.92 2.91
N HIS A 15 -2.17 -4.36 4.00
CA HIS A 15 -1.95 -5.69 4.56
C HIS A 15 -2.46 -6.78 3.60
N GLU A 16 -3.67 -6.61 3.09
CA GLU A 16 -4.29 -7.57 2.18
C GLU A 16 -3.49 -7.69 0.87
N LEU A 17 -3.05 -6.56 0.31
CA LEU A 17 -2.29 -6.56 -0.93
C LEU A 17 -0.89 -7.17 -0.75
N PHE A 18 -0.10 -6.68 0.20
CA PHE A 18 1.34 -6.98 0.25
C PHE A 18 1.72 -8.15 1.17
N SER A 19 0.84 -8.53 2.11
CA SER A 19 1.14 -9.62 3.05
C SER A 19 0.23 -10.83 2.86
N LEU A 20 -0.97 -10.65 2.30
CA LEU A 20 -1.86 -11.75 1.94
C LEU A 20 -1.91 -12.02 0.43
N HIS A 21 -1.21 -11.22 -0.37
CA HIS A 21 -1.18 -11.28 -1.84
C HIS A 21 -2.56 -11.26 -2.48
N ASP A 22 -3.55 -10.65 -1.81
CA ASP A 22 -4.92 -10.54 -2.32
C ASP A 22 -5.01 -9.36 -3.28
N THR A 23 -4.79 -9.63 -4.57
CA THR A 23 -4.87 -8.60 -5.60
C THR A 23 -6.27 -8.01 -5.74
N SER A 24 -7.33 -8.65 -5.20
CA SER A 24 -8.68 -8.08 -5.20
C SER A 24 -8.80 -6.81 -4.34
N ALA A 25 -7.82 -6.56 -3.47
CA ALA A 25 -7.70 -5.33 -2.71
C ALA A 25 -7.59 -4.09 -3.62
N LEU A 26 -6.99 -4.22 -4.81
CA LEU A 26 -6.84 -3.12 -5.77
C LEU A 26 -8.21 -2.61 -6.22
N GLU A 27 -9.17 -3.50 -6.50
CA GLU A 27 -10.52 -3.12 -6.90
C GLU A 27 -11.35 -2.62 -5.70
N ARG A 28 -11.13 -3.19 -4.51
CA ARG A 28 -11.88 -2.84 -3.30
C ARG A 28 -11.48 -1.49 -2.71
N TYR A 29 -10.19 -1.15 -2.69
CA TYR A 29 -9.69 0.00 -1.92
C TYR A 29 -9.07 1.11 -2.76
N PHE A 30 -8.56 0.82 -3.95
CA PHE A 30 -7.89 1.82 -4.77
C PHE A 30 -8.85 2.41 -5.80
N SER A 31 -8.55 3.63 -6.23
CA SER A 31 -9.17 4.27 -7.38
C SER A 31 -8.63 3.67 -8.67
N ALA A 32 -9.45 3.64 -9.73
CA ALA A 32 -9.00 3.25 -11.06
C ALA A 32 -7.91 4.19 -11.60
N ASP A 33 -7.91 5.45 -11.15
CA ASP A 33 -6.94 6.49 -11.53
C ASP A 33 -5.81 6.65 -10.49
N PHE A 34 -5.48 5.58 -9.75
CA PHE A 34 -4.36 5.59 -8.79
C PHE A 34 -3.04 5.93 -9.47
N ILE A 35 -2.27 6.83 -8.87
CA ILE A 35 -0.95 7.26 -9.35
C ILE A 35 0.12 6.66 -8.44
N GLU A 36 1.10 5.96 -8.99
CA GLU A 36 2.22 5.40 -8.22
C GLU A 36 3.49 6.21 -8.46
N HIS A 37 4.08 6.74 -7.39
CA HIS A 37 5.30 7.55 -7.46
C HIS A 37 6.56 6.77 -7.13
N SER A 38 6.43 5.59 -6.53
CA SER A 38 7.57 4.78 -6.13
C SER A 38 8.38 4.36 -7.36
N PRO A 39 9.70 4.63 -7.39
CA PRO A 39 10.55 4.20 -8.50
C PRO A 39 10.73 2.67 -8.54
N LEU A 40 10.26 1.95 -7.51
CA LEU A 40 10.36 0.49 -7.40
C LEU A 40 9.19 -0.24 -8.07
N VAL A 41 8.15 0.48 -8.47
CA VAL A 41 6.90 -0.08 -8.98
C VAL A 41 6.54 0.62 -10.28
N ALA A 42 6.05 -0.13 -11.27
CA ALA A 42 5.47 0.50 -12.46
C ALA A 42 4.23 1.31 -12.09
N ASP A 43 3.89 2.32 -12.90
CA ASP A 43 2.78 3.21 -12.58
C ASP A 43 1.42 2.48 -12.51
N GLY A 44 0.55 2.98 -11.63
CA GLY A 44 -0.83 2.55 -11.44
C GLY A 44 -1.03 1.15 -10.85
N LEU A 45 -2.30 0.72 -10.84
CA LEU A 45 -2.71 -0.57 -10.24
C LEU A 45 -2.06 -1.78 -10.92
N SER A 46 -1.70 -1.67 -12.20
CA SER A 46 -1.00 -2.73 -12.92
C SER A 46 0.37 -3.02 -12.32
N GLY A 47 1.12 -1.97 -11.93
CA GLY A 47 2.44 -2.16 -11.32
C GLY A 47 2.36 -2.82 -9.95
N LEU A 48 1.42 -2.38 -9.11
CA LEU A 48 1.17 -3.03 -7.81
C LEU A 48 0.79 -4.52 -7.97
N ARG A 49 -0.07 -4.83 -8.94
CA ARG A 49 -0.45 -6.22 -9.23
C ARG A 49 0.75 -7.05 -9.68
N GLN A 50 1.57 -6.50 -10.57
CA GLN A 50 2.77 -7.18 -11.07
C GLN A 50 3.79 -7.42 -9.96
N LEU A 51 4.03 -6.43 -9.09
CA LEU A 51 4.94 -6.54 -7.95
C LEU A 51 4.58 -7.73 -7.05
N VAL A 52 3.31 -7.82 -6.64
CA VAL A 52 2.83 -8.90 -5.76
C VAL A 52 2.94 -10.27 -6.44
N GLN A 53 2.77 -10.34 -7.77
CA GLN A 53 2.93 -11.57 -8.54
C GLN A 53 4.39 -12.00 -8.70
N ASP A 54 5.30 -11.05 -8.93
CA ASP A 54 6.72 -11.30 -9.13
C ASP A 54 7.47 -11.59 -7.82
N CYS A 55 6.94 -11.10 -6.69
CA CYS A 55 7.52 -11.27 -5.37
C CYS A 55 6.62 -12.16 -4.47
N PRO A 56 6.63 -13.51 -4.66
CA PRO A 56 5.75 -14.42 -3.92
C PRO A 56 6.07 -14.50 -2.43
N ASN A 57 7.28 -14.09 -2.03
CA ASN A 57 7.69 -14.02 -0.63
C ASN A 57 7.55 -12.61 -0.04
N LEU A 58 7.00 -11.65 -0.82
CA LEU A 58 6.77 -10.29 -0.36
C LEU A 58 5.93 -10.29 0.92
N LYS A 59 6.37 -9.57 1.93
CA LYS A 59 5.59 -9.35 3.14
C LYS A 59 5.93 -8.01 3.73
N HIS A 60 4.92 -7.31 4.22
CA HIS A 60 5.12 -6.07 4.95
C HIS A 60 4.74 -6.22 6.43
N GLU A 61 5.67 -5.88 7.31
CA GLU A 61 5.46 -5.74 8.76
C GLU A 61 5.27 -4.27 9.12
N ALA A 62 4.01 -3.87 9.37
CA ALA A 62 3.70 -2.51 9.79
C ALA A 62 4.09 -2.27 11.25
N VAL A 63 4.92 -1.26 11.50
CA VAL A 63 5.35 -0.85 12.85
C VAL A 63 4.45 0.25 13.41
N ARG A 64 4.01 1.18 12.56
CA ARG A 64 3.11 2.28 12.94
C ARG A 64 2.44 2.88 11.71
N ILE A 65 1.24 3.42 11.93
CA ILE A 65 0.45 4.12 10.92
C ILE A 65 0.15 5.53 11.42
N LEU A 66 0.53 6.53 10.65
CA LEU A 66 0.32 7.95 10.92
C LEU A 66 -0.73 8.50 9.95
N ALA A 67 -1.47 9.52 10.36
CA ALA A 67 -2.40 10.22 9.48
C ALA A 67 -2.32 11.73 9.70
N ASP A 68 -2.40 12.47 8.60
CA ASP A 68 -2.52 13.92 8.57
C ASP A 68 -3.47 14.33 7.44
N GLY A 69 -4.59 14.96 7.79
CA GLY A 69 -5.66 15.21 6.83
C GLY A 69 -6.13 13.94 6.11
N ASP A 70 -5.95 13.90 4.78
CA ASP A 70 -6.25 12.79 3.89
C ASP A 70 -5.03 11.92 3.53
N LEU A 71 -3.88 12.21 4.13
CA LEU A 71 -2.64 11.45 3.96
C LEU A 71 -2.47 10.41 5.06
N VAL A 72 -1.98 9.24 4.69
CA VAL A 72 -1.61 8.16 5.61
C VAL A 72 -0.21 7.69 5.29
N ALA A 73 0.65 7.59 6.31
CA ALA A 73 1.97 7.02 6.17
C ALA A 73 2.09 5.74 7.01
N ILE A 74 2.53 4.65 6.38
CA ILE A 74 2.81 3.38 7.05
C ILE A 74 4.32 3.23 7.14
N HIS A 75 4.86 3.21 8.36
CA HIS A 75 6.25 2.82 8.59
C HIS A 75 6.31 1.32 8.84
N GLY A 76 7.20 0.63 8.14
CA GLY A 76 7.38 -0.79 8.33
C GLY A 76 8.58 -1.36 7.60
N ARG A 77 8.58 -2.68 7.52
CA ARG A 77 9.64 -3.47 6.90
C ARG A 77 9.05 -4.34 5.80
N PHE A 78 9.56 -4.21 4.59
CA PHE A 78 9.35 -5.18 3.53
C PHE A 78 10.41 -6.28 3.58
N GLU A 79 9.94 -7.52 3.52
CA GLU A 79 10.75 -8.72 3.29
C GLU A 79 10.40 -9.28 1.91
N GLY A 80 11.36 -9.86 1.19
CA GLY A 80 11.12 -10.49 -0.11
C GLY A 80 11.00 -9.53 -1.30
N LEU A 81 11.18 -8.22 -1.09
CA LEU A 81 11.24 -7.19 -2.15
C LEU A 81 12.66 -7.02 -2.72
N ASP A 82 13.68 -7.28 -1.90
CA ASP A 82 15.10 -7.21 -2.24
C ASP A 82 15.87 -8.28 -1.42
N GLU A 83 17.18 -8.45 -1.66
CA GLU A 83 18.02 -9.40 -0.92
C GLU A 83 18.04 -9.13 0.58
N GLN A 84 17.95 -7.85 0.96
CA GLN A 84 17.88 -7.39 2.34
C GLN A 84 16.51 -6.77 2.63
N PRO A 85 15.97 -6.91 3.85
CA PRO A 85 14.73 -6.23 4.22
C PRO A 85 14.85 -4.71 4.07
N LEU A 86 13.86 -4.11 3.42
CA LEU A 86 13.78 -2.66 3.24
C LEU A 86 12.91 -2.07 4.35
N VAL A 87 13.39 -1.03 5.02
CA VAL A 87 12.64 -0.31 6.06
C VAL A 87 12.36 1.10 5.55
N GLY A 88 11.09 1.49 5.55
CA GLY A 88 10.67 2.73 4.91
C GLY A 88 9.30 3.20 5.36
N PHE A 89 8.83 4.24 4.68
CA PHE A 89 7.48 4.76 4.79
C PHE A 89 6.79 4.69 3.43
N ASP A 90 5.66 4.00 3.37
CA ASP A 90 4.72 4.07 2.26
C ASP A 90 3.69 5.16 2.59
N ILE A 91 3.52 6.11 1.68
CA ILE A 91 2.66 7.27 1.87
C ILE A 91 1.53 7.19 0.86
N TYR A 92 0.31 7.27 1.36
CA TYR A 92 -0.92 7.19 0.58
C TYR A 92 -1.75 8.45 0.76
N ARG A 93 -2.48 8.82 -0.28
CA ARG A 93 -3.57 9.81 -0.21
C ARG A 93 -4.91 9.13 -0.42
N VAL A 94 -5.90 9.51 0.41
CA VAL A 94 -7.25 8.96 0.36
C VAL A 94 -8.25 10.02 -0.08
N LYS A 95 -9.04 9.73 -1.11
CA LYS A 95 -10.13 10.62 -1.55
C LYS A 95 -11.37 9.79 -1.83
N ASP A 96 -12.53 10.30 -1.40
CA ASP A 96 -13.84 9.67 -1.61
C ASP A 96 -13.89 8.18 -1.19
N GLY A 97 -13.16 7.84 -0.12
CA GLY A 97 -13.10 6.47 0.42
C GLY A 97 -12.21 5.52 -0.37
N LYS A 98 -11.33 6.03 -1.24
CA LYS A 98 -10.40 5.25 -2.05
C LYS A 98 -8.97 5.78 -1.92
N ILE A 99 -8.00 4.88 -2.03
CA ILE A 99 -6.57 5.23 -2.18
C ILE A 99 -6.39 5.71 -3.63
N VAL A 100 -5.88 6.92 -3.81
CA VAL A 100 -5.78 7.59 -5.12
C VAL A 100 -4.36 7.91 -5.54
N GLU A 101 -3.41 7.82 -4.62
CA GLU A 101 -1.99 8.14 -4.82
C GLU A 101 -1.16 7.55 -3.67
#